data_AF-A0A445LR63-F1
#
_entry.id   AF-A0A445LR63-F1
#
_cell.length_a   1.000
_cell.length_b   1.000
_cell.length_c   1.000
_cell.angle_alpha   90.00
_cell.angle_beta   90.00
_cell.angle_gamma   90.00
#
_symmetry.space_group_name_H-M   'P 1'
#
loop_
_entity.id
_entity.type
_entity.pdbx_description
1 polymer ?
#
loop_
_entity_poly.entity_id
_entity_poly.type
_entity_poly.pdbx_seq_one_letter_code
_entity_poly.pdbx_strand_id
1 'polypeptide(L)'
;MLIQMVETELEKRKQQGTYKGGFGGQSHFFGYSVYFRYIILRIVSYEGRCGLPTNFDSTYCYALGYGVAALLQSGKTGLISSVGNLCAPVEEWIVGGTALTSLMDVERRHGKFKPVIKKTN
;
A
#
# COMPACT_ATOMS: atom_id res chain seq x y z
N MET A 1 14.52 -8.42 13.05
CA MET A 1 15.13 -7.14 13.46
C MET A 1 14.54 -6.61 14.77
N LEU A 2 13.29 -6.15 14.84
CA LEU A 2 12.75 -5.57 16.09
C LEU A 2 12.69 -6.57 17.26
N ILE A 3 12.16 -7.78 17.01
CA ILE A 3 12.08 -8.83 18.04
C ILE A 3 13.47 -9.19 18.57
N GLN A 4 14.45 -9.36 17.66
CA GLN A 4 15.85 -9.66 18.04
C GLN A 4 16.51 -8.54 18.85
N MET A 5 16.23 -7.27 18.53
CA MET A 5 16.74 -6.14 19.31
C MET A 5 16.14 -6.11 20.72
N VAL A 6 14.84 -6.42 20.84
CA VAL A 6 14.15 -6.51 22.13
C VAL A 6 14.67 -7.70 22.94
N GLU A 7 14.89 -8.86 22.31
CA GLU A 7 15.50 -10.02 22.96
C GLU A 7 16.89 -9.70 23.52
N THR A 8 17.75 -9.07 22.71
CA THR A 8 19.12 -8.69 23.13
C THR A 8 19.11 -7.70 24.30
N GLU A 9 18.18 -6.75 24.30
CA GLU A 9 18.05 -5.76 25.39
C GLU A 9 17.48 -6.39 26.66
N LEU A 10 16.49 -7.30 26.54
CA LEU A 10 15.92 -8.00 27.68
C LEU A 10 16.90 -8.99 28.31
N GLU A 11 17.78 -9.62 27.52
CA GLU A 11 18.89 -10.44 28.03
C GLU A 11 19.86 -9.62 28.90
N LYS A 12 20.25 -8.41 28.46
CA LYS A 12 21.09 -7.51 29.27
C LYS A 12 20.42 -7.16 30.60
N ARG A 13 19.11 -6.91 30.60
CA ARG A 13 18.35 -6.60 31.82
C ARG A 13 18.17 -7.81 32.74
N LYS A 14 18.15 -9.03 32.20
CA LYS A 14 18.21 -10.26 33.02
C LYS A 14 19.56 -10.38 33.72
N GLN A 15 20.66 -10.12 33.02
CA GLN A 15 22.00 -10.14 33.61
C GLN A 15 22.17 -9.10 34.72
N GLN A 16 21.53 -7.93 34.58
CA GLN A 16 21.52 -6.87 35.60
C GLN A 16 20.50 -7.11 36.73
N GLY A 17 19.73 -8.21 36.70
CA GLY A 17 18.72 -8.54 37.71
C GLY A 17 17.46 -7.67 37.69
N THR A 18 17.33 -6.76 36.73
CA THR A 18 16.21 -5.82 36.59
C THR A 18 15.02 -6.41 35.81
N TYR A 19 15.19 -7.59 35.20
CA TYR A 19 14.11 -8.30 34.49
C TYR A 19 14.06 -9.78 34.89
N LYS A 20 12.88 -10.25 35.35
CA LYS A 20 12.62 -11.64 35.79
C LYS A 20 11.63 -12.41 34.90
N GLY A 21 11.11 -11.77 33.84
CA GLY A 21 10.08 -12.35 32.97
C GLY A 21 10.62 -13.19 31.80
N GLY A 22 9.73 -13.95 31.17
CA GLY A 22 9.95 -14.60 29.87
C GLY A 22 9.43 -13.71 28.74
N PHE A 23 10.20 -13.51 27.68
CA PHE A 23 9.75 -12.83 26.47
C PHE A 23 9.71 -13.84 25.32
N GLY A 24 8.58 -13.94 24.65
CA GLY A 24 8.39 -14.74 23.43
C GLY A 24 7.77 -13.85 22.36
N GLY A 25 8.60 -13.37 21.43
CA GLY A 25 8.13 -12.52 20.35
C GLY A 25 7.48 -13.35 19.25
N GLN A 26 6.18 -13.16 19.01
CA GLN A 26 5.51 -13.73 17.85
C GLN A 26 5.45 -12.68 16.73
N SER A 27 6.13 -12.94 15.60
CA SER A 27 6.02 -12.08 14.43
C SER A 27 4.84 -12.49 13.57
N HIS A 28 3.94 -11.55 13.31
CA HIS A 28 2.91 -11.71 12.29
C HIS A 28 3.24 -10.78 11.12
N PHE A 29 3.44 -11.35 9.94
CA PHE A 29 3.64 -10.59 8.72
C PHE A 29 2.44 -10.79 7.80
N PHE A 30 1.61 -9.77 7.71
CA PHE A 30 0.43 -9.74 6.84
C PHE A 30 0.78 -8.96 5.57
N GLY A 31 1.46 -9.63 4.63
CA GLY A 31 1.93 -9.09 3.35
C GLY A 31 2.80 -10.10 2.59
N TYR A 32 2.95 -9.94 1.27
CA TYR A 32 3.73 -10.89 0.44
C TYR A 32 5.17 -11.03 0.95
N SER A 33 5.59 -12.26 1.25
CA SER A 33 6.98 -12.61 1.47
C SER A 33 7.36 -13.78 0.56
N VAL A 34 8.17 -13.51 -0.46
CA VAL A 34 8.80 -14.55 -1.28
C VAL A 34 10.02 -15.03 -0.50
N TYR A 35 9.84 -16.00 0.40
CA TYR A 35 10.88 -16.98 0.71
C TYR A 35 10.25 -18.35 0.89
N PHE A 36 10.65 -19.21 -0.03
CA PHE A 36 10.35 -20.63 -0.12
C PHE A 36 10.76 -21.32 1.18
N ARG A 37 9.78 -21.91 1.90
CA ARG A 37 9.83 -23.22 2.60
C ARG A 37 8.85 -23.25 3.80
N TYR A 38 8.00 -24.28 3.78
CA TYR A 38 6.88 -24.62 4.69
C TYR A 38 5.50 -24.01 4.38
N ILE A 39 4.54 -24.91 4.24
CA ILE A 39 3.27 -24.83 3.50
C ILE A 39 2.15 -24.09 4.24
N ILE A 40 2.45 -23.36 5.33
CA ILE A 40 1.46 -22.74 6.22
C ILE A 40 1.42 -21.20 6.09
N LEU A 41 2.41 -20.56 5.47
CA LEU A 41 2.48 -19.09 5.29
C LEU A 41 1.93 -18.61 3.93
N ARG A 42 1.01 -19.36 3.30
CA ARG A 42 0.50 -19.08 1.94
C ARG A 42 -0.87 -18.39 1.89
N ILE A 43 -1.62 -18.38 2.99
CA ILE A 43 -3.06 -18.04 2.95
C ILE A 43 -3.30 -16.53 3.06
N VAL A 44 -2.67 -15.83 4.01
CA VAL A 44 -3.13 -14.47 4.35
C VAL A 44 -2.78 -13.39 3.31
N SER A 45 -1.75 -13.59 2.49
CA SER A 45 -1.37 -12.61 1.46
C SER A 45 -2.13 -12.74 0.13
N TYR A 46 -2.65 -13.94 -0.18
CA TYR A 46 -3.59 -14.11 -1.30
C TYR A 46 -4.95 -13.46 -0.96
N GLU A 47 -5.38 -13.54 0.30
CA GLU A 47 -6.66 -12.97 0.74
C GLU A 47 -6.71 -11.44 0.69
N GLY A 48 -5.60 -10.74 0.92
CA GLY A 48 -5.59 -9.28 0.94
C GLY A 48 -5.52 -8.59 -0.43
N ARG A 49 -4.96 -9.24 -1.47
CA ARG A 49 -4.79 -8.66 -2.82
C ARG A 49 -5.66 -9.29 -3.90
N CYS A 50 -6.14 -10.52 -3.67
CA CYS A 50 -7.01 -11.26 -4.58
C CYS A 50 -8.32 -11.68 -3.88
N GLY A 51 -8.67 -11.05 -2.76
CA GLY A 51 -9.98 -11.19 -2.11
C GLY A 51 -11.08 -10.49 -2.90
N LEU A 52 -12.34 -10.75 -2.51
CA LEU A 52 -13.48 -10.04 -3.06
C LEU A 52 -13.37 -8.54 -2.70
N PRO A 53 -13.55 -7.63 -3.68
CA PRO A 53 -13.50 -6.20 -3.41
C PRO A 53 -14.65 -5.82 -2.47
N THR A 54 -14.40 -4.83 -1.62
CA THR A 54 -15.48 -4.22 -0.83
C THR A 54 -16.47 -3.50 -1.76
N ASN A 55 -17.68 -3.19 -1.26
CA ASN A 55 -18.62 -2.37 -2.02
C ASN A 55 -18.01 -1.01 -2.42
N PHE A 56 -17.18 -0.45 -1.53
CA PHE A 56 -16.46 0.79 -1.82
C PHE A 56 -15.47 0.62 -2.98
N ASP A 57 -14.58 -0.37 -2.90
CA ASP A 57 -13.56 -0.59 -3.94
C ASP A 57 -14.19 -0.96 -5.29
N SER A 58 -15.28 -1.73 -5.26
CA SER A 58 -16.03 -2.11 -6.47
C SER A 58 -16.62 -0.88 -7.18
N THR A 59 -17.33 -0.04 -6.44
CA THR A 59 -17.94 1.18 -6.98
C THR A 59 -16.88 2.19 -7.41
N TYR A 60 -15.81 2.34 -6.63
CA TYR A 60 -14.70 3.23 -6.93
C TYR A 60 -13.97 2.82 -8.20
N CYS A 61 -13.63 1.54 -8.37
CA CYS A 61 -12.99 1.04 -9.58
C CYS A 61 -13.89 1.17 -10.82
N TYR A 62 -15.20 0.95 -10.66
CA TYR A 62 -16.17 1.15 -11.73
C TYR A 62 -16.25 2.62 -12.15
N ALA A 63 -16.36 3.55 -11.19
CA ALA A 63 -16.39 4.98 -11.46
C ALA A 63 -15.09 5.48 -12.14
N LEU A 64 -13.93 4.97 -11.72
CA LEU A 64 -12.65 5.28 -12.36
C LEU A 64 -12.63 4.86 -13.83
N GLY A 65 -13.04 3.62 -14.12
CA GLY A 65 -13.10 3.08 -15.48
C GLY A 65 -14.07 3.86 -16.37
N TYR A 66 -15.24 4.20 -15.85
CA TYR A 66 -16.22 5.03 -16.55
C TYR A 66 -15.67 6.44 -16.82
N GLY A 67 -14.97 7.04 -15.85
CA GLY A 67 -14.30 8.33 -16.00
C GLY A 67 -13.22 8.31 -17.10
N VAL A 68 -12.42 7.24 -17.19
CA VAL A 68 -11.45 7.07 -18.29
C VAL A 68 -12.15 7.01 -19.64
N ALA A 69 -13.25 6.27 -19.75
CA ALA A 69 -14.01 6.17 -20.99
C ALA A 69 -14.55 7.55 -21.45
N ALA A 70 -15.08 8.35 -20.52
CA ALA A 70 -15.54 9.71 -20.80
C ALA A 70 -14.39 10.65 -21.22
N LEU A 71 -13.24 10.57 -20.54
CA LEU A 71 -12.05 11.34 -20.90
C LEU A 71 -11.52 10.96 -22.29
N LEU A 72 -11.51 9.67 -22.61
CA LEU A 72 -11.10 9.15 -23.91
C LEU A 72 -12.05 9.60 -25.02
N GLN A 73 -13.37 9.56 -24.78
CA GLN A 73 -14.38 10.07 -25.71
C GLN A 73 -14.20 11.58 -25.98
N SER A 74 -13.77 12.34 -24.96
CA SER A 74 -13.44 13.76 -25.12
C SER A 74 -12.09 14.03 -25.81
N GLY A 75 -11.35 12.99 -26.21
CA GLY A 75 -10.07 13.10 -26.92
C GLY A 75 -8.90 13.57 -26.05
N LYS A 76 -9.05 13.55 -24.72
CA LYS A 76 -8.01 14.01 -23.78
C LYS A 76 -7.03 12.87 -23.49
N THR A 77 -5.73 13.18 -23.50
CA THR A 77 -4.63 12.23 -23.21
C THR A 77 -3.72 12.76 -22.10
N GLY A 78 -2.94 11.87 -21.46
CA GLY A 78 -2.02 12.23 -20.38
C GLY A 78 -2.70 12.59 -19.06
N LEU A 79 -3.97 12.21 -18.88
CA LEU A 79 -4.75 12.41 -17.66
C LEU A 79 -4.94 11.07 -16.93
N ILE A 80 -4.90 11.12 -15.60
CA ILE A 80 -5.29 10.03 -14.71
C ILE A 80 -6.73 10.30 -14.26
N SER A 81 -7.62 9.33 -14.42
CA SER A 81 -8.99 9.40 -13.88
C SER A 81 -8.92 9.51 -12.35
N SER A 82 -9.59 10.50 -11.80
CA SER A 82 -9.62 10.78 -10.36
C SER A 82 -11.06 10.89 -9.89
N VAL A 83 -11.36 10.35 -8.71
CA VAL A 83 -12.66 10.52 -8.05
C VAL A 83 -12.44 11.29 -6.76
N GLY A 84 -13.10 12.43 -6.64
CA GLY A 84 -13.12 13.27 -5.44
C GLY A 84 -14.33 12.97 -4.56
N ASN A 85 -14.28 13.48 -3.33
CA ASN A 85 -15.37 13.36 -2.34
C ASN A 85 -15.68 11.93 -1.88
N LEU A 86 -14.66 11.08 -1.72
CA LEU A 86 -14.80 9.67 -1.36
C LEU A 86 -15.41 9.39 0.04
N CYS A 87 -15.48 10.41 0.91
CA CYS A 87 -16.12 10.29 2.22
C CYS A 87 -17.64 10.50 2.17
N ALA A 88 -18.16 11.09 1.10
CA ALA A 88 -19.57 11.32 0.88
C ALA A 88 -20.24 10.09 0.25
N PRO A 89 -21.59 10.00 0.25
CA PRO A 89 -22.31 8.99 -0.50
C PRO A 89 -21.94 9.02 -2.00
N VAL A 90 -22.10 7.87 -2.67
CA VAL A 90 -21.62 7.64 -4.05
C VAL A 90 -22.18 8.65 -5.04
N GLU A 91 -23.40 9.14 -4.79
CA GLU A 91 -24.10 10.11 -5.61
C GLU A 91 -23.43 11.49 -5.62
N GLU A 92 -22.63 11.81 -4.60
CA GLU A 92 -21.91 13.08 -4.47
C GLU A 92 -20.44 12.98 -4.93
N TRP A 93 -20.04 11.85 -5.52
CA TRP A 93 -18.69 11.66 -6.02
C TRP A 93 -18.45 12.45 -7.29
N ILE A 94 -17.30 13.13 -7.33
CA ILE A 94 -16.91 13.96 -8.47
C ILE A 94 -15.86 13.22 -9.28
N VAL A 95 -16.20 12.77 -10.49
CA VAL A 95 -15.27 12.09 -11.40
C VAL A 95 -14.61 13.11 -12.34
N GLY A 96 -13.28 13.09 -12.41
CA GLY A 96 -12.49 14.01 -13.21
C GLY A 96 -11.20 13.40 -13.74
N GLY A 97 -10.32 14.27 -14.25
CA GLY A 97 -9.00 13.87 -14.77
C GLY A 97 -7.91 14.78 -14.25
N THR A 98 -6.93 14.20 -13.56
CA THR A 98 -5.75 14.91 -13.06
C THR A 98 -4.60 14.75 -14.05
N ALA A 99 -3.86 15.82 -14.35
CA ALA A 99 -2.72 15.75 -15.26
C ALA A 99 -1.60 14.87 -14.69
N LEU A 100 -1.11 13.90 -15.47
CA LEU A 100 -0.02 13.03 -15.04
C LEU A 100 1.25 13.83 -14.68
N THR A 101 1.52 14.89 -15.43
CA THR A 101 2.70 15.75 -15.23
C THR A 101 2.68 16.52 -13.91
N SER A 102 1.50 16.82 -13.35
CA SER A 102 1.42 17.51 -12.06
C SER A 102 1.82 16.62 -10.87
N LEU A 103 1.92 15.30 -11.09
CA LEU A 103 2.34 14.33 -10.07
C LEU A 103 3.80 13.90 -10.24
N MET A 104 4.47 14.36 -11.30
CA MET A 104 5.84 13.98 -11.60
C MET A 104 6.84 14.87 -10.85
N ASP A 105 7.89 14.23 -10.36
CA ASP A 105 9.07 14.85 -9.76
C ASP A 105 10.33 14.19 -10.36
N VAL A 106 11.49 14.84 -10.23
CA VAL A 106 12.76 14.31 -10.76
C VAL A 106 13.52 13.61 -9.64
N GLU A 107 13.56 12.28 -9.68
CA GLU A 107 14.35 11.48 -8.73
C GLU A 107 15.59 10.89 -9.40
N ARG A 108 16.67 10.74 -8.61
CA ARG A 108 17.87 10.04 -9.06
C ARG A 108 17.75 8.54 -8.77
N ARG A 109 17.65 7.73 -9.83
CA ARG A 109 17.59 6.26 -9.73
C ARG A 109 18.71 5.62 -10.54
N HIS A 110 19.47 4.72 -9.92
CA HIS A 110 20.63 4.06 -10.53
C HIS A 110 21.59 5.08 -11.18
N GLY A 111 21.88 6.17 -10.46
CA GLY A 111 22.84 7.20 -10.88
C GLY A 111 22.32 8.22 -11.91
N LYS A 112 21.19 7.97 -12.59
CA LYS A 112 20.59 8.87 -13.60
C LYS A 112 19.34 9.59 -13.05
N PHE A 113 19.12 10.81 -13.50
CA PHE A 113 17.87 11.55 -13.21
C PHE A 113 16.76 11.03 -14.12
N LYS A 114 15.63 10.63 -13.52
CA LYS A 114 14.45 10.15 -14.24
C LYS A 114 13.19 10.84 -13.68
N PRO A 115 12.27 11.29 -14.55
CA PRO A 115 10.97 11.76 -14.08
C PRO A 115 10.16 10.57 -13.55
N VAL A 116 9.67 10.69 -12.33
CA VAL A 116 8.90 9.64 -11.64
C VAL A 116 7.77 10.27 -10.82
N ILE A 117 6.71 9.51 -10.57
CA ILE A 117 5.67 9.95 -9.64
C ILE A 117 6.21 9.78 -8.21
N LYS A 118 6.20 10.87 -7.46
CA LYS A 118 6.65 10.88 -6.06
C LYS A 118 5.70 10.01 -5.23
N LYS A 119 6.26 9.13 -4.40
CA LYS A 119 5.44 8.38 -3.43
C LYS A 119 4.98 9.33 -2.34
N THR A 120 3.68 9.34 -2.07
CA THR A 120 3.13 10.05 -0.91
C THR A 120 3.61 9.35 0.36
N ASN A 121 4.15 10.14 1.30
CA ASN A 121 4.56 9.69 2.63
C ASN A 121 3.40 9.77 3.62
#